data_AF-R1CWW7-F1
#
_entry.id   AF-R1CWW7-F1
#
_cell.length_a   1.000
_cell.length_b   1.000
_cell.length_c   1.000
_cell.angle_alpha   90.00
_cell.angle_beta   90.00
_cell.angle_gamma   90.00
#
_symmetry.space_group_name_H-M   'P 1'
#
loop_
_entity.id
_entity.type
_entity.pdbx_description
1 polymer ?
#
loop_
_entity_poly.entity_id
_entity_poly.type
_entity_poly.pdbx_seq_one_letter_code
_entity_poly.pdbx_strand_id
1 'polypeptide(L)'
;MGGIKRLMLDPPLRSRQLPSTVQLFVLGVALLALGATLRHGSFAKRDTDRLAFVAERQPAGTTRDSSVRHPVVLVGPLLGQTLQVNDARWLNPCSPWTPTWTTAWVNLDKFAAACALHSSHAQLGLTFDPTTNRTKSPEHVQVRVAEGWDGLTFFGIDVYGNLTQRLESEGFVRDVDILPMGYDWRLSVADWEQEAFPRFFRTISDAVSRNGQPVVLTGVSMAAPFTHAFLKWANAKRGGKSWVQKNVHAFVPVAGPFNGAVNALSALMGGVVFDFASPGQPGAAQVH
;
A
#
# COMPACT_ATOMS: atom_id res chain seq x y z
N MET A 1 -60.14 24.90 22.89
CA MET A 1 -58.97 25.05 21.99
C MET A 1 -57.72 24.61 22.73
N GLY A 2 -56.97 23.65 22.18
CA GLY A 2 -55.53 23.48 22.38
C GLY A 2 -55.02 22.90 23.70
N GLY A 3 -55.25 21.60 23.95
CA GLY A 3 -54.57 20.83 25.01
C GLY A 3 -53.24 20.23 24.54
N ILE A 4 -52.23 20.32 25.40
CA ILE A 4 -50.85 19.82 25.26
C ILE A 4 -50.85 18.29 25.10
N LYS A 5 -50.32 17.75 23.99
CA LYS A 5 -50.06 16.31 23.83
C LYS A 5 -48.67 15.96 24.38
N ARG A 6 -48.65 15.14 25.44
CA ARG A 6 -47.47 14.38 25.88
C ARG A 6 -47.05 13.41 24.78
N LEU A 7 -45.80 13.48 24.34
CA LEU A 7 -45.14 12.40 23.61
C LEU A 7 -44.93 11.22 24.58
N MET A 8 -45.53 10.08 24.26
CA MET A 8 -45.18 8.79 24.86
C MET A 8 -43.81 8.38 24.32
N LEU A 9 -42.90 8.04 25.24
CA LEU A 9 -41.61 7.42 24.96
C LEU A 9 -41.84 5.93 24.70
N ASP A 10 -41.45 5.46 23.52
CA ASP A 10 -41.32 4.02 23.24
C ASP A 10 -40.09 3.43 23.97
N PRO A 11 -40.14 2.17 24.44
CA PRO A 11 -39.04 1.53 25.16
C PRO A 11 -37.87 1.14 24.24
N PRO A 12 -36.64 0.97 24.78
CA PRO A 12 -35.44 0.71 24.00
C PRO A 12 -35.49 -0.66 23.30
N LEU A 13 -35.19 -0.65 22.00
CA LEU A 13 -35.03 -1.84 21.17
C LEU A 13 -33.92 -2.75 21.73
N ARG A 14 -34.31 -3.99 22.03
CA ARG A 14 -33.44 -5.14 22.35
C ARG A 14 -32.22 -5.20 21.42
N SER A 15 -31.07 -5.52 22.02
CA SER A 15 -29.82 -5.90 21.35
C SER A 15 -30.05 -6.90 20.22
N ARG A 16 -29.92 -6.45 18.96
CA ARG A 16 -29.73 -7.37 17.83
C ARG A 16 -28.28 -7.84 17.88
N GLN A 17 -28.07 -9.10 18.25
CA GLN A 17 -26.81 -9.80 18.03
C GLN A 17 -26.44 -9.67 16.54
N LEU A 18 -25.21 -9.24 16.28
CA LEU A 18 -24.64 -9.20 14.94
C LEU A 18 -24.55 -10.62 14.37
N PRO A 19 -24.71 -10.82 13.04
CA PRO A 19 -24.48 -12.12 12.42
C PRO A 19 -23.04 -12.59 12.70
N SER A 20 -22.90 -13.89 12.99
CA SER A 20 -21.66 -14.56 13.43
C SER A 20 -20.42 -14.29 12.57
N THR A 21 -20.61 -13.88 11.32
CA THR A 21 -19.59 -13.46 10.36
C THR A 21 -18.79 -12.23 10.82
N VAL A 22 -19.41 -11.29 11.55
CA VAL A 22 -18.76 -10.06 12.03
C VAL A 22 -17.91 -10.32 13.30
N GLN A 23 -18.29 -11.30 14.12
CA GLN A 23 -17.48 -11.73 15.28
C GLN A 23 -16.24 -12.52 14.85
N LEU A 24 -16.33 -13.31 13.78
CA LEU A 24 -15.19 -14.02 13.20
C LEU A 24 -14.13 -13.08 12.62
N PHE A 25 -14.56 -11.92 12.09
CA PHE A 25 -13.67 -10.88 11.55
C PHE A 25 -12.76 -10.27 12.63
N VAL A 26 -13.29 -9.96 13.82
CA VAL A 26 -12.55 -9.32 14.91
C VAL A 26 -11.54 -10.28 15.57
N LEU A 27 -11.87 -11.57 15.66
CA LEU A 27 -10.98 -12.60 16.22
C LEU A 27 -9.84 -13.00 15.26
N GLY A 28 -10.07 -12.98 13.95
CA GLY A 28 -9.05 -13.31 12.94
C GLY A 28 -7.88 -12.32 12.90
N VAL A 29 -8.17 -11.04 13.10
CA VAL A 29 -7.16 -9.96 13.07
C VAL A 29 -6.27 -9.97 14.34
N ALA A 30 -6.86 -10.25 15.51
CA ALA A 30 -6.13 -10.25 16.79
C ALA A 30 -5.20 -11.49 16.96
N LEU A 31 -5.59 -12.66 16.44
CA LEU A 31 -4.82 -13.90 16.60
C LEU A 31 -3.59 -13.99 15.67
N LEU A 32 -3.55 -13.25 14.56
CA LEU A 32 -2.38 -13.24 13.67
C LEU A 32 -1.22 -12.38 14.20
N ALA A 33 -1.50 -11.34 14.98
CA ALA A 33 -0.47 -10.55 15.67
C ALA A 33 0.30 -11.40 16.71
N LEU A 34 -0.34 -12.42 17.30
CA LEU A 34 0.30 -13.38 18.20
C LEU A 34 0.87 -14.62 17.48
N GLY A 35 0.36 -14.97 16.29
CA GLY A 35 0.82 -16.15 15.53
C GLY A 35 2.12 -15.93 14.74
N ALA A 36 2.40 -14.69 14.32
CA ALA A 36 3.60 -14.34 13.55
C ALA A 36 4.91 -14.48 14.35
N THR A 37 4.84 -14.42 15.69
CA THR A 37 5.99 -14.60 16.59
C THR A 37 6.36 -16.07 16.85
N LEU A 38 5.48 -17.03 16.55
CA LEU A 38 5.68 -18.44 16.95
C LEU A 38 6.02 -19.43 15.81
N ARG A 39 6.02 -19.00 14.53
CA ARG A 39 6.24 -19.91 13.39
C ARG A 39 7.55 -19.73 12.61
N HIS A 40 8.46 -18.87 13.06
CA HIS A 40 9.77 -18.69 12.42
C HIS A 40 10.71 -19.92 12.47
N GLY A 41 10.35 -21.00 13.15
CA GLY A 41 11.26 -22.15 13.36
C GLY A 41 11.20 -23.30 12.34
N SER A 42 10.12 -23.46 11.55
CA SER A 42 9.90 -24.77 10.88
C SER A 42 9.67 -24.73 9.35
N PHE A 43 9.51 -23.57 8.72
CA PHE A 43 9.28 -23.50 7.27
C PHE A 43 10.58 -23.29 6.46
N ALA A 44 11.68 -22.89 7.11
CA ALA A 44 12.93 -22.53 6.46
C ALA A 44 13.74 -23.71 5.86
N LYS A 45 13.34 -24.97 6.08
CA LYS A 45 14.19 -26.14 5.77
C LYS A 45 13.85 -26.91 4.48
N ARG A 46 12.72 -26.61 3.80
CA ARG A 46 12.30 -27.41 2.62
C ARG A 46 12.45 -26.73 1.25
N ASP A 47 12.63 -25.42 1.20
CA ASP A 47 12.74 -24.67 -0.07
C ASP A 47 14.16 -24.21 -0.44
N THR A 48 15.15 -24.45 0.42
CA THR A 48 16.56 -24.13 0.11
C THR A 48 17.14 -24.95 -1.04
N ASP A 49 16.60 -26.14 -1.32
CA ASP A 49 17.18 -27.05 -2.32
C ASP A 49 16.65 -26.78 -3.74
N ARG A 50 15.54 -26.05 -3.90
CA ARG A 50 14.93 -25.72 -5.21
C ARG A 50 15.28 -24.33 -5.73
N LEU A 51 15.80 -23.45 -4.87
CA LEU A 51 16.33 -22.13 -5.26
C LEU A 51 17.78 -22.20 -5.77
N ALA A 52 18.41 -23.38 -5.77
CA ALA A 52 19.77 -23.59 -6.25
C ALA A 52 19.92 -23.55 -7.79
N PHE A 53 18.84 -23.39 -8.57
CA PHE A 53 18.88 -23.53 -10.04
C PHE A 53 18.92 -22.22 -10.84
N VAL A 54 19.06 -21.04 -10.22
CA VAL A 54 19.38 -19.79 -10.95
C VAL A 54 20.45 -18.98 -10.22
N ALA A 55 21.57 -19.64 -9.94
CA ALA A 55 22.83 -18.96 -9.67
C ALA A 55 23.83 -19.41 -10.73
N GLU A 56 23.62 -18.96 -11.96
CA GLU A 56 24.66 -19.04 -12.97
C GLU A 56 25.84 -18.22 -12.45
N ARG A 57 26.92 -18.92 -12.06
CA ARG A 57 28.17 -18.30 -11.64
C ARG A 57 28.63 -17.38 -12.76
N GLN A 58 28.60 -16.07 -12.52
CA GLN A 58 29.35 -15.14 -13.35
C GLN A 58 30.81 -15.63 -13.40
N PRO A 59 31.45 -15.63 -14.58
CA PRO A 59 32.84 -16.03 -14.71
C PRO A 59 33.70 -15.15 -13.78
N ALA A 60 34.50 -15.80 -12.95
CA ALA A 60 35.46 -15.16 -12.06
C ALA A 60 36.47 -14.38 -12.92
N GLY A 61 36.30 -13.06 -13.00
CA GLY A 61 37.12 -12.21 -13.85
C GLY A 61 36.66 -10.76 -13.97
N THR A 62 35.41 -10.43 -13.64
CA THR A 62 35.02 -9.03 -13.44
C THR A 62 35.27 -8.64 -11.99
N THR A 63 36.32 -7.86 -11.75
CA THR A 63 36.45 -7.08 -10.51
C THR A 63 35.25 -6.14 -10.49
N ARG A 64 34.17 -6.56 -9.84
CA ARG A 64 33.02 -5.70 -9.56
C ARG A 64 33.59 -4.62 -8.66
N ASP A 65 33.79 -3.42 -9.20
CA ASP A 65 34.22 -2.28 -8.43
C ASP A 65 33.16 -2.04 -7.35
N SER A 66 33.42 -2.57 -6.16
CA SER A 66 32.52 -2.51 -5.02
C SER A 66 32.42 -1.10 -4.43
N SER A 67 33.09 -0.11 -5.05
CA SER A 67 33.14 1.26 -4.56
C SER A 67 31.97 2.13 -5.01
N VAL A 68 31.33 1.84 -6.16
CA VAL A 68 30.26 2.68 -6.71
C VAL A 68 28.89 2.16 -6.27
N ARG A 69 28.25 2.88 -5.35
CA ARG A 69 26.88 2.61 -4.88
C ARG A 69 25.86 3.45 -5.63
N HIS A 70 24.79 2.82 -6.07
CA HIS A 70 23.65 3.48 -6.71
C HIS A 70 22.54 3.74 -5.68
N PRO A 71 22.02 4.97 -5.53
CA PRO A 71 20.91 5.24 -4.63
C PRO A 71 19.68 4.38 -5.00
N VAL A 72 18.96 3.90 -4.01
CA VAL A 72 17.81 3.01 -4.14
C VAL A 72 16.53 3.77 -3.81
N VAL A 73 15.55 3.76 -4.71
CA VAL A 73 14.20 4.26 -4.43
C VAL A 73 13.28 3.08 -4.18
N LEU A 74 12.71 3.01 -2.98
CA LEU A 74 11.78 1.99 -2.52
C LEU A 74 10.35 2.46 -2.78
N VAL A 75 9.66 1.79 -3.69
CA VAL A 75 8.30 2.16 -4.11
C VAL A 75 7.28 1.33 -3.34
N GLY A 76 6.27 1.98 -2.76
CA GLY A 76 5.30 1.30 -1.89
C GLY A 76 4.39 0.30 -2.61
N PRO A 77 3.98 -0.80 -1.93
CA PRO A 77 3.05 -1.77 -2.52
C PRO A 77 1.58 -1.34 -2.38
N LEU A 78 0.68 -2.06 -3.04
CA LEU A 78 -0.76 -1.93 -2.80
C LEU A 78 -1.08 -2.24 -1.34
N LEU A 79 -1.85 -1.38 -0.67
CA LEU A 79 -2.30 -1.52 0.73
C LEU A 79 -1.19 -1.52 1.80
N GLY A 80 0.06 -1.76 1.47
CA GLY A 80 1.21 -1.62 2.38
C GLY A 80 1.76 -0.19 2.42
N GLN A 81 0.89 0.80 2.36
CA GLN A 81 1.24 2.21 2.41
C GLN A 81 0.20 2.98 3.21
N THR A 82 0.64 3.86 4.10
CA THR A 82 -0.24 4.64 4.96
C THR A 82 -0.87 5.80 4.20
N LEU A 83 -2.20 5.91 4.21
CA LEU A 83 -2.97 7.05 3.72
C LEU A 83 -3.53 7.87 4.88
N GLN A 84 -3.39 9.18 4.75
CA GLN A 84 -3.97 10.18 5.64
C GLN A 84 -5.13 10.89 4.95
N VAL A 85 -6.11 11.28 5.74
CA VAL A 85 -7.26 12.08 5.29
C VAL A 85 -7.32 13.39 6.05
N ASN A 86 -7.81 14.42 5.38
CA ASN A 86 -8.14 15.70 5.98
C ASN A 86 -9.57 16.10 5.56
N ASP A 87 -10.22 16.85 6.44
CA ASP A 87 -11.51 17.51 6.20
C ASP A 87 -12.68 16.57 5.86
N ALA A 88 -12.87 15.51 6.65
CA ALA A 88 -13.99 14.57 6.48
C ALA A 88 -15.34 15.03 7.08
N ARG A 89 -15.59 16.35 7.17
CA ARG A 89 -16.58 16.99 8.08
C ARG A 89 -18.03 16.52 8.01
N TRP A 90 -18.43 15.78 6.98
CA TRP A 90 -19.85 15.57 6.69
C TRP A 90 -20.20 14.15 6.27
N LEU A 91 -19.26 13.22 6.34
CA LEU A 91 -19.50 11.88 5.80
C LEU A 91 -20.35 11.00 6.72
N ASN A 92 -20.07 10.96 8.03
CA ASN A 92 -20.89 10.23 8.98
C ASN A 92 -20.64 10.65 10.46
N PRO A 93 -21.57 10.37 11.39
CA PRO A 93 -21.40 10.65 12.82
C PRO A 93 -20.31 9.81 13.52
N CYS A 94 -19.74 8.80 12.84
CA CYS A 94 -18.72 7.90 13.36
C CYS A 94 -17.29 8.42 13.15
N SER A 95 -17.10 9.49 12.38
CA SER A 95 -15.80 10.13 12.23
C SER A 95 -15.92 11.59 12.61
N PRO A 96 -15.55 11.96 13.85
CA PRO A 96 -15.51 13.37 14.21
C PRO A 96 -14.57 14.12 13.28
N TRP A 97 -14.89 15.37 13.03
CA TRP A 97 -14.02 16.24 12.26
C TRP A 97 -12.67 16.43 12.96
N THR A 98 -11.60 16.43 12.17
CA THR A 98 -10.27 16.83 12.62
C THR A 98 -9.74 17.98 11.77
N PRO A 99 -9.15 19.03 12.39
CA PRO A 99 -8.51 20.13 11.67
C PRO A 99 -7.18 19.74 11.02
N THR A 100 -6.71 18.50 11.25
CA THR A 100 -5.41 17.99 10.83
C THR A 100 -5.55 16.69 10.05
N TRP A 101 -4.50 16.36 9.31
CA TRP A 101 -4.34 15.05 8.68
C TRP A 101 -4.36 13.94 9.72
N THR A 102 -5.20 12.93 9.49
CA THR A 102 -5.30 11.74 10.35
C THR A 102 -5.14 10.48 9.53
N THR A 103 -4.58 9.43 10.14
CA THR A 103 -4.39 8.14 9.48
C THR A 103 -5.74 7.46 9.26
N ALA A 104 -6.16 7.37 7.99
CA ALA A 104 -7.33 6.60 7.58
C ALA A 104 -6.96 5.16 7.23
N TRP A 105 -5.74 4.94 6.74
CA TRP A 105 -5.20 3.64 6.43
C TRP A 105 -3.69 3.61 6.75
N VAL A 106 -3.12 2.58 7.37
CA VAL A 106 -3.83 1.49 8.05
C VAL A 106 -4.13 1.93 9.48
N ASN A 107 -5.38 1.81 9.92
CA ASN A 107 -5.79 2.20 11.27
C ASN A 107 -6.66 1.08 11.88
N LEU A 108 -6.16 0.42 12.93
CA LEU A 108 -6.85 -0.70 13.58
C LEU A 108 -8.19 -0.30 14.21
N ASP A 109 -8.29 0.92 14.75
CA ASP A 109 -9.52 1.42 15.35
C ASP A 109 -10.66 1.52 14.32
N LYS A 110 -10.31 1.74 13.05
CA LYS A 110 -11.26 1.73 11.94
C LYS A 110 -11.83 0.35 11.63
N PHE A 111 -11.18 -0.73 12.09
CA PHE A 111 -11.69 -2.10 11.96
C PHE A 111 -12.41 -2.60 13.21
N ALA A 112 -12.24 -1.93 14.36
CA ALA A 112 -12.78 -2.37 15.63
C ALA A 112 -14.31 -2.20 15.75
N ALA A 113 -14.92 -1.30 14.97
CA ALA A 113 -16.35 -1.03 15.01
C ALA A 113 -16.95 -0.80 13.61
N ALA A 114 -18.15 -1.32 13.37
CA ALA A 114 -18.86 -1.16 12.10
C ALA A 114 -19.05 0.31 11.69
N CYS A 115 -19.31 1.18 12.67
CA CYS A 115 -19.41 2.64 12.48
C CYS A 115 -18.11 3.22 11.92
N ALA A 116 -16.97 2.82 12.48
CA ALA A 116 -15.65 3.29 12.09
C ALA A 116 -15.24 2.73 10.71
N LEU A 117 -15.57 1.48 10.42
CA LEU A 117 -15.34 0.87 9.11
C LEU A 117 -16.14 1.57 8.02
N HIS A 118 -17.42 1.85 8.30
CA HIS A 118 -18.27 2.63 7.40
C HIS A 118 -17.69 4.03 7.15
N SER A 119 -17.11 4.67 8.19
CA SER A 119 -16.45 5.98 8.02
C SER A 119 -15.23 5.91 7.12
N SER A 120 -14.42 4.86 7.24
CA SER A 120 -13.24 4.68 6.39
C SER A 120 -13.62 4.43 4.94
N HIS A 121 -14.67 3.63 4.69
CA HIS A 121 -15.18 3.46 3.33
C HIS A 121 -15.70 4.78 2.74
N ALA A 122 -16.44 5.56 3.54
CA ALA A 122 -16.95 6.86 3.10
C ALA A 122 -15.81 7.86 2.79
N GLN A 123 -14.70 7.81 3.52
CA GLN A 123 -13.55 8.70 3.33
C GLN A 123 -12.63 8.27 2.20
N LEU A 124 -12.38 6.96 2.07
CA LEU A 124 -11.43 6.41 1.11
C LEU A 124 -12.07 5.97 -0.21
N GLY A 125 -13.40 6.06 -0.34
CA GLY A 125 -14.10 5.83 -1.59
C GLY A 125 -13.64 6.80 -2.69
N LEU A 126 -13.75 6.37 -3.94
CA LEU A 126 -13.48 7.21 -5.11
C LEU A 126 -14.67 7.15 -6.06
N THR A 127 -14.99 8.29 -6.67
CA THR A 127 -15.95 8.37 -7.77
C THR A 127 -15.19 8.60 -9.07
N PHE A 128 -15.46 7.78 -10.08
CA PHE A 128 -14.87 7.95 -11.42
C PHE A 128 -15.69 8.93 -12.26
N ASP A 129 -15.00 9.88 -12.89
CA ASP A 129 -15.57 10.83 -13.83
C ASP A 129 -15.15 10.47 -15.26
N PRO A 130 -16.07 9.95 -16.09
CA PRO A 130 -15.76 9.49 -17.44
C PRO A 130 -15.42 10.63 -18.40
N THR A 131 -15.83 11.86 -18.11
CA THR A 131 -15.56 13.01 -18.99
C THR A 131 -14.12 13.47 -18.88
N THR A 132 -13.57 13.44 -17.67
CA THR A 132 -12.18 13.80 -17.40
C THR A 132 -11.24 12.60 -17.39
N ASN A 133 -11.79 11.37 -17.41
CA ASN A 133 -11.05 10.11 -17.25
C ASN A 133 -10.20 10.10 -15.96
N ARG A 134 -10.78 10.61 -14.87
CA ARG A 134 -10.10 10.80 -13.58
C ARG A 134 -10.99 10.37 -12.42
N THR A 135 -10.37 10.14 -11.28
CA THR A 135 -11.10 9.87 -10.04
C THR A 135 -11.16 11.10 -9.15
N LYS A 136 -12.23 11.19 -8.35
CA LYS A 136 -12.45 12.25 -7.37
C LYS A 136 -12.67 11.62 -6.00
N SER A 137 -12.01 12.19 -5.00
CA SER A 137 -12.32 11.90 -3.60
C SER A 137 -13.72 12.45 -3.26
N PRO A 138 -14.36 11.97 -2.18
CA PRO A 138 -15.63 12.49 -1.71
C PRO A 138 -15.54 14.00 -1.46
N GLU A 139 -16.68 14.69 -1.56
CA GLU A 139 -16.71 16.14 -1.34
C GLU A 139 -16.14 16.50 0.02
N HIS A 140 -15.33 17.57 0.04
CA HIS A 140 -14.55 18.06 1.19
C HIS A 140 -13.45 17.12 1.70
N VAL A 141 -13.36 15.86 1.27
CA VAL A 141 -12.29 14.96 1.70
C VAL A 141 -11.04 15.15 0.85
N GLN A 142 -9.92 15.38 1.52
CA GLN A 142 -8.60 15.30 0.92
C GLN A 142 -7.90 14.04 1.42
N VAL A 143 -7.22 13.35 0.51
CA VAL A 143 -6.44 12.15 0.85
C VAL A 143 -5.03 12.33 0.33
N ARG A 144 -4.07 11.86 1.12
CA ARG A 144 -2.66 11.79 0.71
C ARG A 144 -2.02 10.52 1.26
N VAL A 145 -0.95 10.10 0.62
CA VAL A 145 -0.01 9.18 1.27
C VAL A 145 0.72 9.90 2.40
N ALA A 146 0.99 9.23 3.51
CA ALA A 146 1.83 9.77 4.57
C ALA A 146 3.22 10.11 4.02
N GLU A 147 3.86 11.12 4.58
CA GLU A 147 5.10 11.66 4.05
C GLU A 147 6.30 10.77 4.40
N GLY A 148 7.29 10.72 3.50
CA GLY A 148 8.53 9.98 3.72
C GLY A 148 8.30 8.50 4.04
N TRP A 149 8.99 8.02 5.07
CA TRP A 149 8.97 6.62 5.50
C TRP A 149 7.65 6.19 6.13
N ASP A 150 6.90 7.12 6.73
CA ASP A 150 5.58 6.81 7.29
C ASP A 150 4.63 6.32 6.20
N GLY A 151 4.81 6.81 4.97
CA GLY A 151 4.09 6.35 3.78
C GLY A 151 4.33 4.88 3.42
N LEU A 152 5.44 4.28 3.86
CA LEU A 152 5.81 2.89 3.60
C LEU A 152 5.69 2.00 4.85
N THR A 153 4.73 2.33 5.72
CA THR A 153 4.40 1.52 6.88
C THR A 153 3.08 0.78 6.72
N PHE A 154 2.99 -0.37 7.38
CA PHE A 154 1.75 -1.15 7.52
C PHE A 154 1.58 -1.49 9.00
N PHE A 155 0.54 -0.97 9.65
CA PHE A 155 0.38 -1.02 11.11
C PHE A 155 1.60 -0.49 11.91
N GLY A 156 2.25 0.55 11.39
CA GLY A 156 3.46 1.12 12.01
C GLY A 156 4.74 0.32 11.80
N ILE A 157 4.68 -0.79 11.05
CA ILE A 157 5.86 -1.60 10.68
C ILE A 157 6.35 -1.14 9.32
N ASP A 158 7.65 -0.84 9.20
CA ASP A 158 8.30 -0.53 7.92
C ASP A 158 8.24 -1.75 6.99
N VAL A 159 7.54 -1.59 5.86
CA VAL A 159 7.34 -2.66 4.86
C VAL A 159 8.67 -3.14 4.29
N TYR A 160 9.68 -2.27 4.21
CA TYR A 160 11.00 -2.59 3.70
C TYR A 160 12.06 -2.69 4.80
N GLY A 161 11.66 -2.77 6.07
CA GLY A 161 12.58 -2.73 7.22
C GLY A 161 13.79 -3.67 7.08
N ASN A 162 13.56 -4.93 6.70
CA ASN A 162 14.66 -5.91 6.51
C ASN A 162 15.59 -5.55 5.35
N LEU A 163 15.05 -5.06 4.23
CA LEU A 163 15.85 -4.64 3.08
C LEU A 163 16.68 -3.41 3.43
N THR A 164 16.06 -2.42 4.07
CA THR A 164 16.73 -1.19 4.46
C THR A 164 17.83 -1.46 5.49
N GLN A 165 17.57 -2.29 6.51
CA GLN A 165 18.60 -2.72 7.47
C GLN A 165 19.78 -3.39 6.77
N ARG A 166 19.51 -4.23 5.76
CA ARG A 166 20.59 -4.85 4.99
C ARG A 166 21.38 -3.82 4.18
N LEU A 167 20.73 -2.88 3.51
CA LEU A 167 21.41 -1.82 2.77
C LEU A 167 22.24 -0.93 3.70
N GLU A 168 21.70 -0.56 4.87
CA GLU A 168 22.41 0.22 5.89
C GLU A 168 23.68 -0.49 6.37
N SER A 169 23.64 -1.83 6.53
CA SER A 169 24.83 -2.61 6.89
C SER A 169 25.93 -2.61 5.82
N GLU A 170 25.58 -2.28 4.56
CA GLU A 170 26.50 -2.11 3.43
C GLU A 170 26.91 -0.63 3.21
N GLY A 171 26.52 0.26 4.14
CA GLY A 171 26.91 1.67 4.18
C GLY A 171 25.96 2.63 3.46
N PHE A 172 24.73 2.22 3.14
CA PHE A 172 23.71 3.14 2.64
C PHE A 172 23.06 3.93 3.78
N VAL A 173 22.59 5.14 3.51
CA VAL A 173 21.91 5.99 4.49
C VAL A 173 20.49 6.32 4.02
N ARG A 174 19.49 6.15 4.89
CA ARG A 174 18.10 6.59 4.63
C ARG A 174 18.05 8.09 4.33
N ASP A 175 17.13 8.47 3.44
CA ASP A 175 16.90 9.86 2.99
C ASP A 175 18.07 10.50 2.19
N VAL A 176 19.18 9.77 2.04
CA VAL A 176 20.34 10.13 1.24
C VAL A 176 20.47 9.16 0.05
N ASP A 177 20.72 7.89 0.35
CA ASP A 177 20.93 6.83 -0.62
C ASP A 177 19.69 5.93 -0.75
N ILE A 178 18.88 5.81 0.31
CA ILE A 178 17.66 5.00 0.30
C ILE A 178 16.47 5.94 0.46
N LEU A 179 15.60 5.99 -0.55
CA LEU A 179 14.53 6.98 -0.63
C LEU A 179 13.16 6.30 -0.69
N PRO A 180 12.21 6.69 0.16
CA PRO A 180 10.85 6.19 0.08
C PRO A 180 10.08 6.89 -1.05
N MET A 181 9.29 6.13 -1.80
CA MET A 181 8.34 6.65 -2.78
C MET A 181 6.95 6.08 -2.52
N GLY A 182 6.20 6.81 -1.68
CA GLY A 182 4.80 6.56 -1.41
C GLY A 182 3.88 7.22 -2.46
N TYR A 183 2.75 6.60 -2.73
CA TYR A 183 1.70 7.13 -3.60
C TYR A 183 0.32 6.69 -3.14
N ASP A 184 -0.72 7.39 -3.58
CA ASP A 184 -2.09 6.97 -3.33
C ASP A 184 -2.42 5.78 -4.25
N TRP A 185 -2.36 4.58 -3.66
CA TRP A 185 -2.55 3.30 -4.34
C TRP A 185 -3.98 3.05 -4.81
N ARG A 186 -4.94 3.93 -4.47
CA ARG A 186 -6.33 3.85 -4.93
C ARG A 186 -6.52 4.42 -6.33
N LEU A 187 -5.62 5.32 -6.74
CA LEU A 187 -5.78 6.14 -7.94
C LEU A 187 -5.37 5.39 -9.23
N SER A 188 -5.86 5.89 -10.36
CA SER A 188 -5.51 5.39 -11.69
C SER A 188 -4.20 6.00 -12.20
N VAL A 189 -3.68 5.46 -13.31
CA VAL A 189 -2.50 6.05 -13.98
C VAL A 189 -2.75 7.51 -14.37
N ALA A 190 -3.94 7.85 -14.88
CA ALA A 190 -4.27 9.21 -15.30
C ALA A 190 -4.19 10.22 -14.14
N ASP A 191 -4.58 9.79 -12.94
CA ASP A 191 -4.49 10.59 -11.71
C ASP A 191 -3.03 10.68 -11.22
N TRP A 192 -2.29 9.57 -11.24
CA TRP A 192 -0.87 9.56 -10.86
C TRP A 192 0.00 10.47 -11.73
N GLU A 193 -0.31 10.63 -13.02
CA GLU A 193 0.39 11.58 -13.90
C GLU A 193 0.31 13.03 -13.41
N GLN A 194 -0.78 13.40 -12.74
CA GLN A 194 -1.00 14.75 -12.21
C GLN A 194 -0.39 14.94 -10.82
N GLU A 195 -0.20 13.84 -10.08
CA GLU A 195 0.15 13.90 -8.65
C GLU A 195 1.45 13.16 -8.35
N ALA A 196 1.44 11.83 -8.38
CA ALA A 196 2.54 11.00 -7.90
C ALA A 196 3.78 11.03 -8.82
N PHE A 197 3.59 11.00 -10.14
CA PHE A 197 4.70 10.91 -11.09
C PHE A 197 5.59 12.16 -11.11
N PRO A 198 5.08 13.41 -11.07
CA PRO A 198 5.93 14.59 -10.90
C PRO A 198 6.79 14.54 -9.63
N ARG A 199 6.22 14.08 -8.50
CA ARG A 199 6.99 13.89 -7.26
C ARG A 199 8.07 12.83 -7.42
N PHE A 200 7.73 11.68 -8.01
CA PHE A 200 8.69 10.60 -8.24
C PHE A 200 9.85 11.04 -9.15
N PHE A 201 9.54 11.77 -10.23
CA PHE A 201 10.55 12.34 -11.14
C PHE A 201 11.51 13.27 -10.40
N ARG A 202 10.98 14.12 -9.51
CA ARG A 202 11.79 15.02 -8.67
C ARG A 202 12.64 14.22 -7.68
N THR A 203 12.07 13.26 -6.96
CA THR A 203 12.82 12.40 -6.02
C THR A 203 14.01 11.73 -6.72
N ILE A 204 13.82 11.18 -7.92
CA ILE A 204 14.91 10.58 -8.70
C ILE A 204 15.94 11.63 -9.10
N SER A 205 15.51 12.76 -9.66
CA SER A 205 16.42 13.81 -10.13
C SER A 205 17.27 14.38 -8.98
N ASP A 206 16.65 14.61 -7.83
CA ASP A 206 17.31 15.10 -6.61
C ASP A 206 18.27 14.05 -6.04
N ALA A 207 17.93 12.76 -6.12
CA ALA A 207 18.82 11.66 -5.73
C ALA A 207 20.06 11.58 -6.62
N VAL A 208 19.88 11.64 -7.94
CA VAL A 208 20.98 11.60 -8.91
C VAL A 208 21.87 12.82 -8.79
N SER A 209 21.27 14.01 -8.61
CA SER A 209 22.02 15.26 -8.40
C SER A 209 22.88 15.20 -7.14
N ARG A 210 22.33 14.68 -6.03
CA ARG A 210 23.06 14.55 -4.75
C ARG A 210 24.16 13.51 -4.77
N ASN A 211 23.90 12.34 -5.35
CA ASN A 211 24.81 11.19 -5.29
C ASN A 211 25.74 11.07 -6.50
N GLY A 212 25.47 11.81 -7.59
CA GLY A 212 26.20 11.71 -8.85
C GLY A 212 26.00 10.37 -9.58
N GLN A 213 25.12 9.50 -9.09
CA GLN A 213 24.89 8.16 -9.61
C GLN A 213 23.42 7.95 -9.97
N PRO A 214 23.11 7.23 -11.08
CA PRO A 214 21.74 6.86 -11.42
C PRO A 214 21.11 5.95 -10.36
N VAL A 215 19.79 6.04 -10.18
CA VAL A 215 19.07 5.30 -9.13
C VAL A 215 18.73 3.87 -9.54
N VAL A 216 18.62 2.98 -8.56
CA VAL A 216 17.93 1.69 -8.66
C VAL A 216 16.49 1.87 -8.17
N LEU A 217 15.52 1.49 -8.98
CA LEU A 217 14.10 1.50 -8.61
C LEU A 217 13.69 0.09 -8.21
N THR A 218 13.13 -0.09 -7.01
CA THR A 218 12.66 -1.40 -6.55
C THR A 218 11.39 -1.29 -5.71
N GLY A 219 10.64 -2.38 -5.66
CA GLY A 219 9.46 -2.50 -4.82
C GLY A 219 8.66 -3.77 -5.11
N VAL A 220 7.78 -4.12 -4.18
CA VAL A 220 7.00 -5.35 -4.24
C VAL A 220 5.60 -5.15 -4.83
N SER A 221 5.10 -6.16 -5.53
CA SER A 221 3.72 -6.22 -6.02
C SER A 221 3.37 -5.01 -6.91
N MET A 222 2.36 -4.23 -6.54
CA MET A 222 1.87 -3.10 -7.35
C MET A 222 2.90 -1.98 -7.56
N ALA A 223 3.98 -1.95 -6.77
CA ALA A 223 5.12 -1.07 -7.03
C ALA A 223 5.72 -1.27 -8.44
N ALA A 224 5.64 -2.49 -8.98
CA ALA A 224 6.16 -2.82 -10.30
C ALA A 224 5.35 -2.17 -11.44
N PRO A 225 4.03 -2.43 -11.60
CA PRO A 225 3.25 -1.75 -12.63
C PRO A 225 3.17 -0.23 -12.42
N PHE A 226 3.18 0.27 -11.18
CA PHE A 226 3.26 1.71 -10.91
C PHE A 226 4.56 2.32 -11.46
N THR A 227 5.72 1.75 -11.10
CA THR A 227 7.03 2.21 -11.59
C THR A 227 7.13 2.10 -13.12
N HIS A 228 6.62 1.02 -13.71
CA HIS A 228 6.59 0.85 -15.16
C HIS A 228 5.75 1.94 -15.85
N ALA A 229 4.57 2.26 -15.31
CA ALA A 229 3.73 3.36 -15.82
C ALA A 229 4.44 4.72 -15.68
N PHE A 230 5.11 4.96 -14.55
CA PHE A 230 5.94 6.15 -14.36
C PHE A 230 7.05 6.26 -15.40
N LEU A 231 7.81 5.20 -15.66
CA LEU A 231 8.91 5.21 -16.63
C LEU A 231 8.40 5.50 -18.05
N LYS A 232 7.24 4.94 -18.43
CA LYS A 232 6.57 5.26 -19.70
C LYS A 232 6.18 6.73 -19.77
N TRP A 233 5.57 7.26 -18.71
CA TRP A 233 5.20 8.67 -18.63
C TRP A 233 6.40 9.61 -18.68
N ALA A 234 7.46 9.32 -17.92
CA ALA A 234 8.68 10.14 -17.87
C ALA A 234 9.37 10.18 -19.24
N ASN A 235 9.42 9.04 -19.92
CA ASN A 235 9.92 8.91 -21.28
C ASN A 235 9.06 9.68 -22.30
N ALA A 236 7.73 9.65 -22.18
CA ALA A 236 6.84 10.24 -23.18
C ALA A 236 6.54 11.74 -22.97
N LYS A 237 6.44 12.20 -21.71
CA LYS A 237 5.83 13.51 -21.37
C LYS A 237 6.71 14.45 -20.55
N ARG A 238 7.90 14.01 -20.13
CA ARG A 238 8.81 14.84 -19.29
C ARG A 238 10.23 14.88 -19.82
N GLY A 239 11.06 13.90 -19.45
CA GLY A 239 12.50 13.93 -19.66
C GLY A 239 12.97 13.22 -20.93
N GLY A 240 12.10 12.46 -21.59
CA GLY A 240 12.49 11.67 -22.76
C GLY A 240 13.31 10.42 -22.41
N LYS A 241 13.69 9.67 -23.45
CA LYS A 241 14.49 8.44 -23.32
C LYS A 241 15.85 8.71 -22.70
N SER A 242 16.46 9.85 -23.04
CA SER A 242 17.76 10.27 -22.52
C SER A 242 17.73 10.49 -21.00
N TRP A 243 16.64 11.04 -20.45
CA TRP A 243 16.51 11.20 -19.01
C TRP A 243 16.44 9.86 -18.31
N VAL A 244 15.64 8.90 -18.81
CA VAL A 244 15.53 7.57 -18.18
C VAL A 244 16.89 6.86 -18.21
N GLN A 245 17.57 6.87 -19.36
CA GLN A 245 18.89 6.25 -19.50
C GLN A 245 19.97 6.88 -18.62
N LYS A 246 19.89 8.19 -18.37
CA LYS A 246 20.86 8.91 -17.53
C LYS A 246 20.59 8.74 -16.04
N ASN A 247 19.31 8.65 -15.63
CA ASN A 247 18.94 8.75 -14.21
C ASN A 247 18.55 7.41 -13.59
N VAL A 248 18.25 6.37 -14.38
CA VAL A 248 17.83 5.06 -13.87
C VAL A 248 18.85 4.00 -14.27
N HIS A 249 19.52 3.44 -13.28
CA HIS A 249 20.51 2.38 -13.46
C HIS A 249 19.84 1.04 -13.72
N ALA A 250 18.86 0.71 -12.87
CA ALA A 250 18.14 -0.55 -12.93
C ALA A 250 16.72 -0.40 -12.39
N PHE A 251 15.81 -1.20 -12.93
CA PHE A 251 14.48 -1.42 -12.38
C PHE A 251 14.38 -2.89 -11.95
N VAL A 252 14.21 -3.11 -10.64
CA VAL A 252 14.21 -4.43 -9.99
C VAL A 252 12.83 -4.67 -9.37
N PRO A 253 11.82 -5.08 -10.15
CA PRO A 253 10.49 -5.37 -9.62
C PRO A 253 10.49 -6.70 -8.85
N VAL A 254 9.83 -6.74 -7.69
CA VAL A 254 9.65 -7.97 -6.90
C VAL A 254 8.19 -8.40 -6.94
N ALA A 255 7.92 -9.62 -7.42
CA ALA A 255 6.55 -10.17 -7.50
C ALA A 255 5.53 -9.25 -8.19
N GLY A 256 5.95 -8.55 -9.26
CA GLY A 256 5.14 -7.56 -9.97
C GLY A 256 4.07 -8.17 -10.89
N PRO A 257 2.77 -7.84 -10.72
CA PRO A 257 1.70 -8.36 -11.58
C PRO A 257 1.56 -7.52 -12.87
N PHE A 258 2.54 -7.60 -13.78
CA PHE A 258 2.57 -6.77 -14.99
C PHE A 258 1.35 -6.93 -15.90
N ASN A 259 0.77 -8.13 -15.94
CA ASN A 259 -0.41 -8.45 -16.74
C ASN A 259 -1.67 -8.62 -15.88
N GLY A 260 -1.69 -8.01 -14.69
CA GLY A 260 -2.77 -8.16 -13.72
C GLY A 260 -2.61 -9.40 -12.82
N ALA A 261 -3.58 -9.57 -11.91
CA ALA A 261 -3.63 -10.68 -10.97
C ALA A 261 -5.05 -11.21 -10.88
N VAL A 262 -5.22 -12.54 -10.90
CA VAL A 262 -6.54 -13.19 -10.82
C VAL A 262 -7.29 -12.85 -9.54
N ASN A 263 -6.57 -12.62 -8.44
CA ASN A 263 -7.16 -12.22 -7.15
C ASN A 263 -7.87 -10.86 -7.24
N ALA A 264 -7.53 -9.99 -8.20
CA ALA A 264 -8.26 -8.74 -8.42
C ALA A 264 -9.70 -9.02 -8.87
N LEU A 265 -9.92 -10.06 -9.69
CA LEU A 265 -11.26 -10.48 -10.11
C LEU A 265 -12.04 -11.06 -8.93
N SER A 266 -11.39 -11.90 -8.11
CA SER A 266 -11.99 -12.43 -6.88
C SER A 266 -12.38 -11.30 -5.91
N ALA A 267 -11.53 -10.27 -5.79
CA ALA A 267 -11.83 -9.10 -4.96
C ALA A 267 -13.01 -8.29 -5.49
N LEU A 268 -13.09 -8.11 -6.81
CA LEU A 268 -14.20 -7.40 -7.45
C LEU A 268 -15.54 -8.14 -7.26
N MET A 269 -15.54 -9.47 -7.42
CA MET A 269 -16.75 -10.29 -7.32
C MET A 269 -17.16 -10.56 -5.88
N GLY A 270 -16.19 -10.84 -5.00
CA GLY A 270 -16.41 -11.24 -3.61
C GLY A 270 -16.42 -10.07 -2.62
N GLY A 271 -16.05 -8.86 -3.05
CA GLY A 271 -15.95 -7.69 -2.17
C GLY A 271 -14.80 -7.76 -1.16
N VAL A 272 -13.88 -8.71 -1.32
CA VAL A 272 -12.82 -9.02 -0.36
C VAL A 272 -11.49 -9.15 -1.08
N VAL A 273 -10.55 -8.24 -0.80
CA VAL A 273 -9.19 -8.25 -1.38
C VAL A 273 -8.33 -9.39 -0.81
N PHE A 274 -8.70 -9.93 0.35
CA PHE A 274 -8.00 -11.00 1.04
C PHE A 274 -8.98 -12.01 1.67
N ASP A 275 -9.03 -13.23 1.14
CA ASP A 275 -9.62 -14.35 1.89
C ASP A 275 -8.63 -14.80 2.96
N PHE A 276 -8.87 -14.41 4.21
CA PHE A 276 -8.07 -14.85 5.34
C PHE A 276 -8.59 -16.20 5.84
N ALA A 277 -8.28 -17.26 5.09
CA ALA A 277 -8.52 -18.61 5.58
C ALA A 277 -7.68 -18.83 6.86
N SER A 278 -8.35 -19.14 7.97
CA SER A 278 -7.68 -19.56 9.20
C SER A 278 -6.77 -20.76 8.90
N PRO A 279 -5.51 -20.80 9.40
CA PRO A 279 -4.66 -21.97 9.25
C PRO A 279 -5.33 -23.15 9.95
N GLY A 280 -5.94 -24.06 9.20
CA GLY A 280 -6.55 -25.28 9.74
C GLY A 280 -7.97 -25.61 9.29
N GLN A 281 -8.63 -24.82 8.44
CA GLN A 281 -9.83 -25.34 7.75
C GLN A 281 -9.42 -25.96 6.41
N PRO A 282 -9.51 -27.29 6.25
CA PRO A 282 -9.38 -27.90 4.93
C PRO A 282 -10.44 -27.30 4.03
N GLY A 283 -10.01 -26.88 2.83
CA GLY A 283 -10.86 -26.18 1.87
C GLY A 283 -12.18 -26.91 1.68
N ALA A 284 -13.29 -26.18 1.85
CA ALA A 284 -14.60 -26.62 1.42
C ALA A 284 -14.65 -26.55 -0.12
N ALA A 285 -13.93 -27.45 -0.77
CA ALA A 285 -14.29 -27.97 -2.06
C ALA A 285 -15.14 -29.22 -1.80
N GLN A 286 -16.46 -29.06 -1.77
CA GLN A 286 -17.37 -30.13 -2.19
C GLN A 286 -18.48 -29.49 -3.01
N VAL A 287 -18.35 -29.75 -4.30
CA VAL A 287 -19.37 -29.59 -5.33
C VAL A 287 -20.54 -30.52 -4.99
N HIS A 288 -21.76 -29.99 -5.02
CA HIS A 288 -22.95 -30.68 -5.51
C HIS A 288 -23.88 -29.65 -6.15
#